data_AF-A0A3M1TM42-F1
#
_entry.id   AF-A0A3M1TM42-F1
#
_cell.length_a   1.000
_cell.length_b   1.000
_cell.length_c   1.000
_cell.angle_alpha   90.00
_cell.angle_beta   90.00
_cell.angle_gamma   90.00
#
_symmetry.space_group_name_H-M   'P 1'
#
loop_
_entity.id
_entity.type
_entity.pdbx_description
1 polymer ?
#
loop_
_entity_poly.entity_id
_entity_poly.type
_entity_poly.pdbx_seq_one_letter_code
_entity_poly.pdbx_strand_id
1 'polypeptide(L)'
;MLRRRAVAGGAWNLDWGGRRALKPALRRCGPALGLLLTLILLPGRAQGGPAQAEPSSESAAKPAAEPGESRHDAPEEEAKEEKEPGRAAAPAATGQGGGALGEDSLAEALRAAAAAAEAAREAAEAARAAAEASRRAAEALAGKAEATSDAQETPTGAQTGDEGAKKETPAGPSAWSYQLGLSFISVTGNANAVTGKVSGLASGSWAKWRVKFEGGGAYGQATNGLSEVTALNGNLSARGDRRLGPKFTVYLTGGLATDHVASIELQYFGEPGLSLLWWEEKEAKFVRSSLQTDLGFRLTRESRFQYFPVPRDLDDKDIYAPRLALSFRYALTRRAVFTEEAEILPDIVDTKNVRATSTSTLTAQIVEGVGITVSFKVRHIGAPAEGKVPTDTELAAGVSWTF
;
A
#
# COMPACT_ATOMS: atom_id res chain seq x y z
N MET A 1 -11.48 9.36 36.43
CA MET A 1 -12.59 8.89 37.28
C MET A 1 -13.84 8.75 36.42
N LEU A 2 -14.37 7.54 36.22
CA LEU A 2 -15.65 7.33 35.52
C LEU A 2 -16.76 7.06 36.54
N ARG A 3 -17.92 7.71 36.37
CA ARG A 3 -19.19 7.26 36.96
C ARG A 3 -20.08 6.73 35.85
N ARG A 4 -20.54 5.48 35.97
CA ARG A 4 -21.63 4.94 35.14
C ARG A 4 -22.96 5.36 35.77
N ARG A 5 -23.93 5.74 34.94
CA ARG A 5 -25.35 5.85 35.32
C ARG A 5 -26.14 5.08 34.28
N ALA A 6 -26.96 4.12 34.71
CA ALA A 6 -27.86 3.40 33.83
C ALA A 6 -29.11 4.26 33.56
N VAL A 7 -29.60 4.21 32.32
CA VAL A 7 -30.93 4.68 31.93
C VAL A 7 -31.57 3.54 31.14
N ALA A 8 -32.82 3.21 31.45
CA ALA A 8 -33.58 2.18 30.74
C ALA A 8 -34.13 2.74 29.42
N GLY A 9 -34.05 1.95 28.36
CA GLY A 9 -34.42 2.35 26.99
C GLY A 9 -33.29 2.01 26.02
N GLY A 10 -33.42 0.89 25.32
CA GLY A 10 -32.36 0.31 24.49
C GLY A 10 -32.07 1.07 23.19
N ALA A 11 -31.35 2.18 23.28
CA ALA A 11 -30.75 2.87 22.14
C ALA A 11 -29.32 3.32 22.46
N TRP A 12 -28.33 2.72 21.80
CA TRP A 12 -26.92 3.06 21.98
C TRP A 12 -26.54 4.33 21.21
N ASN A 13 -26.69 5.50 21.84
CA ASN A 13 -26.15 6.76 21.32
C ASN A 13 -24.73 7.00 21.86
N LEU A 14 -23.72 6.82 21.00
CA LEU A 14 -22.33 7.21 21.26
C LEU A 14 -22.16 8.72 21.13
N ASP A 15 -22.51 9.47 22.19
CA ASP A 15 -22.24 10.91 22.25
C ASP A 15 -20.75 11.19 22.48
N TRP A 16 -20.03 11.40 21.38
CA TRP A 16 -18.67 11.94 21.40
C TRP A 16 -18.70 13.42 21.84
N GLY A 17 -18.49 13.63 23.14
CA GLY A 17 -18.29 14.93 23.80
C GLY A 17 -17.03 15.68 23.32
N GLY A 18 -16.97 16.04 22.04
CA GLY A 18 -15.87 16.75 21.39
C GLY A 18 -16.27 17.64 20.21
N ARG A 19 -17.55 17.63 19.78
CA ARG A 19 -18.00 18.34 18.55
C ARG A 19 -17.88 19.87 18.58
N ARG A 20 -17.55 20.50 19.70
CA ARG A 20 -17.30 21.95 19.79
C ARG A 20 -15.85 22.37 19.49
N ALA A 21 -14.89 21.44 19.48
CA ALA A 21 -13.47 21.75 19.24
C ALA A 21 -13.02 21.64 17.77
N LEU A 22 -13.68 20.80 16.94
CA LEU A 22 -13.24 20.56 15.55
C LEU A 22 -13.72 21.61 14.52
N LYS A 23 -14.84 22.30 14.76
CA LYS A 23 -15.40 23.27 13.79
C LYS A 23 -14.46 24.43 13.38
N PRO A 24 -13.62 25.03 14.26
CA PRO A 24 -12.68 26.08 13.83
C PRO A 24 -11.47 25.54 13.04
N ALA A 25 -11.09 24.27 13.20
CA ALA A 25 -9.97 23.67 12.47
C ALA A 25 -10.34 23.39 11.00
N LEU A 26 -11.52 22.81 10.77
CA LEU A 26 -11.99 22.45 9.42
C LEU A 26 -12.29 23.67 8.53
N ARG A 27 -12.53 24.86 9.09
CA ARG A 27 -12.71 26.10 8.31
C ARG A 27 -11.42 26.71 7.76
N ARG A 28 -10.24 26.19 8.12
CA ARG A 28 -8.93 26.65 7.59
C ARG A 28 -8.38 25.77 6.47
N CYS A 29 -8.96 24.60 6.23
CA CYS A 29 -8.65 23.78 5.06
C CYS A 29 -9.56 24.22 3.91
N GLY A 30 -8.98 24.61 2.77
CA GLY A 30 -9.74 25.09 1.62
C GLY A 30 -10.63 24.02 0.97
N PRO A 31 -11.53 24.41 0.04
CA PRO A 31 -12.52 23.50 -0.56
C PRO A 31 -11.92 22.27 -1.25
N ALA A 32 -10.65 22.33 -1.69
CA ALA A 32 -9.92 21.20 -2.27
C ALA A 32 -9.86 19.96 -1.36
N LEU A 33 -9.69 20.14 -0.04
CA LEU A 33 -9.61 19.01 0.89
C LEU A 33 -10.97 18.31 1.09
N GLY A 34 -12.07 19.08 0.97
CA GLY A 34 -13.43 18.53 1.01
C GLY A 34 -13.79 17.75 -0.26
N LEU A 35 -13.30 18.18 -1.42
CA LEU A 35 -13.52 17.48 -2.68
C LEU A 35 -12.82 16.11 -2.69
N LEU A 36 -11.56 16.06 -2.25
CA LEU A 36 -10.76 14.84 -2.21
C LEU A 36 -11.38 13.78 -1.27
N LEU A 37 -11.84 14.19 -0.08
CA LEU A 37 -12.49 13.28 0.86
C LEU A 37 -13.85 12.76 0.36
N THR A 38 -14.56 13.55 -0.44
CA THR A 38 -15.88 13.19 -0.98
C THR A 38 -15.76 12.20 -2.14
N LEU A 39 -14.72 12.32 -2.97
CA LEU A 39 -14.43 11.39 -4.07
C LEU A 39 -13.98 10.00 -3.60
N ILE A 40 -13.37 9.90 -2.40
CA ILE A 40 -12.83 8.64 -1.87
C ILE A 40 -13.84 7.86 -1.03
N LEU A 41 -14.85 8.51 -0.45
CA LEU A 41 -15.78 7.91 0.54
C LEU A 41 -17.20 7.61 0.02
N LEU A 42 -17.45 7.74 -1.29
CA LEU A 42 -18.74 7.43 -1.91
C LEU A 42 -18.69 6.07 -2.63
N PRO A 43 -19.14 4.96 -2.00
CA PRO A 43 -19.38 3.73 -2.73
C PRO A 43 -20.45 3.97 -3.81
N GLY A 44 -20.24 3.38 -5.00
CA GLY A 44 -21.10 3.57 -6.16
C GLY A 44 -22.56 3.23 -5.86
N ARG A 45 -23.41 4.25 -5.79
CA ARG A 45 -24.85 4.09 -5.60
C ARG A 45 -25.46 3.58 -6.89
N ALA A 46 -25.60 2.26 -7.00
CA ALA A 46 -26.21 1.60 -8.16
C ALA A 46 -27.58 2.24 -8.49
N GLN A 47 -27.73 2.71 -9.73
CA GLN A 47 -29.01 3.21 -10.22
C GLN A 47 -29.92 2.02 -10.49
N GLY A 48 -30.92 1.81 -9.63
CA GLY A 48 -31.99 0.85 -9.89
C GLY A 48 -32.86 1.32 -11.06
N GLY A 49 -32.84 0.57 -12.16
CA GLY A 49 -33.80 0.72 -13.25
C GLY A 49 -35.20 0.27 -12.84
N PRO A 50 -36.27 0.78 -13.49
CA PRO A 50 -37.65 0.57 -13.04
C PRO A 50 -38.15 -0.85 -13.33
N ALA A 51 -39.05 -1.32 -12.46
CA ALA A 51 -39.76 -2.59 -12.63
C ALA A 51 -40.62 -2.58 -13.90
N GLN A 52 -40.52 -3.66 -14.69
CA GLN A 52 -41.57 -4.01 -15.66
C GLN A 52 -42.65 -4.81 -14.93
N ALA A 53 -43.90 -4.42 -15.13
CA ALA A 53 -45.06 -5.15 -14.64
C ALA A 53 -45.47 -6.21 -15.67
N GLU A 54 -45.59 -7.46 -15.25
CA GLU A 54 -46.33 -8.47 -16.01
C GLU A 54 -47.83 -8.37 -15.71
N PRO A 55 -48.71 -8.37 -16.72
CA PRO A 55 -50.15 -8.40 -16.52
C PRO A 55 -50.65 -9.84 -16.30
N SER A 56 -51.53 -10.00 -15.31
CA SER A 56 -52.22 -11.27 -15.03
C SER A 56 -53.58 -11.36 -15.74
N SER A 57 -53.75 -12.40 -16.56
CA SER A 57 -55.03 -12.98 -16.99
C SER A 57 -54.78 -14.28 -17.78
N GLU A 58 -55.70 -15.24 -17.94
CA GLU A 58 -56.84 -15.70 -17.13
C GLU A 58 -57.31 -17.06 -17.71
N SER A 59 -57.72 -18.01 -16.86
CA SER A 59 -58.62 -19.16 -17.13
C SER A 59 -58.40 -20.09 -18.35
N ALA A 60 -58.21 -21.40 -18.11
CA ALA A 60 -59.31 -22.41 -18.20
C ALA A 60 -58.85 -23.90 -18.18
N ALA A 61 -59.76 -24.78 -17.74
CA ALA A 61 -59.90 -26.22 -18.05
C ALA A 61 -58.95 -27.30 -17.45
N LYS A 62 -59.44 -27.94 -16.37
CA LYS A 62 -59.35 -29.41 -16.07
C LYS A 62 -60.37 -30.18 -16.94
N PRO A 63 -60.52 -31.55 -16.93
CA PRO A 63 -59.93 -32.64 -16.12
C PRO A 63 -59.26 -33.75 -17.02
N ALA A 64 -59.06 -35.05 -16.71
CA ALA A 64 -59.38 -35.99 -15.60
C ALA A 64 -58.43 -37.24 -15.61
N ALA A 65 -58.50 -38.08 -14.55
CA ALA A 65 -58.08 -39.51 -14.47
C ALA A 65 -56.58 -39.87 -14.68
N GLU A 66 -55.98 -40.92 -14.09
CA GLU A 66 -56.32 -41.85 -12.99
C GLU A 66 -54.99 -42.44 -12.40
N PRO A 67 -54.99 -43.20 -11.27
CA PRO A 67 -53.77 -43.58 -10.54
C PRO A 67 -53.17 -44.96 -10.90
N GLY A 68 -51.91 -45.18 -10.53
CA GLY A 68 -51.25 -46.50 -10.56
C GLY A 68 -50.62 -46.84 -9.20
N GLU A 69 -51.05 -47.96 -8.61
CA GLU A 69 -50.66 -48.45 -7.27
C GLU A 69 -49.87 -49.78 -7.36
N SER A 70 -48.73 -49.88 -6.67
CA SER A 70 -48.06 -51.11 -6.16
C SER A 70 -46.77 -50.66 -5.46
N ARG A 71 -46.47 -50.88 -4.17
CA ARG A 71 -46.82 -51.92 -3.18
C ARG A 71 -46.11 -53.27 -3.42
N HIS A 72 -45.03 -53.47 -2.66
CA HIS A 72 -44.45 -54.70 -2.08
C HIS A 72 -43.13 -54.28 -1.42
N ASP A 73 -42.64 -54.78 -0.29
CA ASP A 73 -43.13 -55.39 0.94
C ASP A 73 -41.85 -55.62 1.78
N ALA A 74 -41.96 -55.71 3.11
CA ALA A 74 -40.83 -56.00 4.01
C ALA A 74 -40.54 -57.55 4.06
N PRO A 75 -39.55 -58.07 4.82
CA PRO A 75 -39.40 -57.92 6.29
C PRO A 75 -37.99 -57.36 6.67
N GLU A 76 -37.72 -56.81 7.86
CA GLU A 76 -37.98 -57.25 9.25
C GLU A 76 -37.12 -58.44 9.71
N GLU A 77 -36.02 -58.15 10.45
CA GLU A 77 -35.41 -59.12 11.36
C GLU A 77 -34.89 -58.37 12.60
N GLU A 78 -35.46 -58.68 13.78
CA GLU A 78 -35.00 -58.18 15.07
C GLU A 78 -33.82 -59.01 15.59
N ALA A 79 -32.81 -58.36 16.17
CA ALA A 79 -31.99 -58.99 17.21
C ALA A 79 -31.53 -57.94 18.24
N LYS A 80 -31.91 -58.15 19.50
CA LYS A 80 -31.45 -57.37 20.67
C LYS A 80 -30.15 -57.98 21.19
N GLU A 81 -29.18 -57.16 21.59
CA GLU A 81 -28.46 -57.44 22.83
C GLU A 81 -27.94 -56.17 23.51
N GLU A 82 -27.71 -56.28 24.82
CA GLU A 82 -27.63 -55.19 25.78
C GLU A 82 -26.36 -55.38 26.63
N LYS A 83 -25.40 -54.44 26.57
CA LYS A 83 -24.51 -54.17 27.73
C LYS A 83 -23.68 -52.88 27.67
N GLU A 84 -23.40 -52.42 28.88
CA GLU A 84 -22.81 -51.15 29.29
C GLU A 84 -21.25 -51.22 29.41
N PRO A 85 -20.55 -50.18 29.91
CA PRO A 85 -19.84 -49.21 29.09
C PRO A 85 -18.33 -49.47 28.92
N GLY A 86 -17.85 -49.34 27.69
CA GLY A 86 -16.44 -49.47 27.32
C GLY A 86 -15.59 -48.25 27.72
N ARG A 87 -14.67 -48.46 28.66
CA ARG A 87 -13.62 -47.53 29.11
C ARG A 87 -12.84 -46.92 27.93
N ALA A 88 -13.04 -45.64 27.64
CA ALA A 88 -12.34 -44.94 26.56
C ALA A 88 -10.82 -44.87 26.83
N ALA A 89 -10.04 -45.61 26.03
CA ALA A 89 -8.59 -45.53 26.03
C ALA A 89 -8.12 -44.26 25.31
N ALA A 90 -7.16 -43.55 25.88
CA ALA A 90 -6.53 -42.42 25.20
C ALA A 90 -5.76 -42.91 23.96
N PRO A 91 -5.82 -42.19 22.82
CA PRO A 91 -4.96 -42.50 21.68
C PRO A 91 -3.51 -42.25 22.08
N ALA A 92 -2.68 -43.29 22.01
CA ALA A 92 -1.26 -43.19 22.27
C ALA A 92 -0.62 -42.28 21.21
N ALA A 93 0.04 -41.20 21.64
CA ALA A 93 0.83 -40.35 20.77
C ALA A 93 2.08 -41.12 20.30
N THR A 94 1.97 -41.80 19.17
CA THR A 94 3.11 -42.36 18.43
C THR A 94 3.96 -41.20 17.92
N GLY A 95 5.10 -40.96 18.57
CA GLY A 95 6.06 -39.96 18.14
C GLY A 95 6.61 -40.28 16.75
N GLN A 96 6.10 -39.60 15.73
CA GLN A 96 6.68 -39.65 14.39
C GLN A 96 7.82 -38.65 14.27
N GLY A 97 8.99 -39.19 13.90
CA GLY A 97 9.91 -38.49 13.00
C GLY A 97 10.64 -37.28 13.59
N GLY A 98 11.62 -37.55 14.45
CA GLY A 98 12.88 -36.81 14.40
C GLY A 98 13.59 -37.13 13.08
N GLY A 99 13.03 -36.66 11.96
CA GLY A 99 13.61 -36.83 10.63
C GLY A 99 14.90 -36.05 10.56
N ALA A 100 16.03 -36.74 10.37
CA ALA A 100 17.26 -36.08 9.96
C ALA A 100 16.95 -35.24 8.71
N LEU A 101 17.45 -34.00 8.67
CA LEU A 101 17.37 -33.15 7.48
C LEU A 101 18.16 -33.85 6.37
N GLY A 102 17.46 -34.63 5.54
CA GLY A 102 18.06 -35.44 4.49
C GLY A 102 18.83 -34.56 3.53
N GLU A 103 19.93 -35.07 2.99
CA GLU A 103 20.84 -34.33 2.10
C GLU A 103 20.10 -33.74 0.88
N ASP A 104 19.02 -34.39 0.45
CA ASP A 104 18.09 -33.92 -0.57
C ASP A 104 17.45 -32.55 -0.23
N SER A 105 17.06 -32.33 1.03
CA SER A 105 16.45 -31.06 1.47
C SER A 105 17.45 -29.90 1.46
N LEU A 106 18.73 -30.18 1.75
CA LEU A 106 19.81 -29.20 1.64
C LEU A 106 20.10 -28.90 0.16
N ALA A 107 20.10 -29.93 -0.70
CA ALA A 107 20.30 -29.76 -2.14
C ALA A 107 19.17 -28.94 -2.80
N GLU A 108 17.91 -29.14 -2.38
CA GLU A 108 16.78 -28.33 -2.83
C GLU A 108 16.89 -26.86 -2.37
N ALA A 109 17.20 -26.64 -1.09
CA ALA A 109 17.41 -25.29 -0.55
C ALA A 109 18.56 -24.55 -1.26
N LEU A 110 19.65 -25.24 -1.60
CA LEU A 110 20.77 -24.68 -2.36
C LEU A 110 20.40 -24.34 -3.81
N ARG A 111 19.58 -25.15 -4.49
CA ARG A 111 19.05 -24.83 -5.83
C ARG A 111 18.13 -23.61 -5.78
N ALA A 112 17.23 -23.53 -4.79
CA ALA A 112 16.35 -22.37 -4.61
C ALA A 112 17.16 -21.09 -4.33
N ALA A 113 18.19 -21.17 -3.49
CA ALA A 113 19.09 -20.04 -3.22
C ALA A 113 19.88 -19.60 -4.46
N ALA A 114 20.32 -20.54 -5.31
CA ALA A 114 21.02 -20.24 -6.57
C ALA A 114 20.08 -19.52 -7.56
N ALA A 115 18.86 -20.01 -7.76
CA ALA A 115 17.86 -19.38 -8.62
C ALA A 115 17.47 -17.98 -8.13
N ALA A 116 17.33 -17.78 -6.81
CA ALA A 116 17.08 -16.46 -6.23
C ALA A 116 18.26 -15.50 -6.44
N ALA A 117 19.50 -15.98 -6.38
CA ALA A 117 20.69 -15.17 -6.65
C ALA A 117 20.84 -14.81 -8.14
N GLU A 118 20.37 -15.66 -9.05
CA GLU A 118 20.32 -15.39 -10.50
C GLU A 118 19.26 -14.34 -10.82
N ALA A 119 18.01 -14.51 -10.35
CA ALA A 119 16.95 -13.51 -10.50
C ALA A 119 17.33 -12.14 -9.88
N ALA A 120 18.06 -12.13 -8.77
CA ALA A 120 18.59 -10.89 -8.18
C ALA A 120 19.66 -10.21 -9.06
N ARG A 121 20.46 -10.98 -9.83
CA ARG A 121 21.41 -10.43 -10.80
C ARG A 121 20.69 -9.85 -12.01
N GLU A 122 19.73 -10.57 -12.58
CA GLU A 122 18.90 -10.08 -13.69
C GLU A 122 18.17 -8.78 -13.31
N ALA A 123 17.58 -8.72 -12.11
CA ALA A 123 16.95 -7.50 -11.60
C ALA A 123 17.96 -6.35 -11.41
N ALA A 124 19.18 -6.64 -10.94
CA ALA A 124 20.23 -5.63 -10.81
C ALA A 124 20.76 -5.16 -12.18
N GLU A 125 20.82 -6.02 -13.19
CA GLU A 125 21.18 -5.66 -14.57
C GLU A 125 20.08 -4.84 -15.24
N ALA A 126 18.80 -5.22 -15.07
CA ALA A 126 17.66 -4.42 -15.52
C ALA A 126 17.63 -3.04 -14.86
N ALA A 127 17.90 -2.95 -13.55
CA ALA A 127 18.01 -1.68 -12.83
C ALA A 127 19.20 -0.83 -13.33
N ARG A 128 20.37 -1.44 -13.61
CA ARG A 128 21.51 -0.76 -14.24
C ARG A 128 21.16 -0.25 -15.64
N ALA A 129 20.50 -1.06 -16.47
CA ALA A 129 20.06 -0.67 -17.81
C ALA A 129 19.05 0.49 -17.76
N ALA A 130 18.10 0.46 -16.82
CA ALA A 130 17.16 1.56 -16.58
C ALA A 130 17.87 2.84 -16.08
N ALA A 131 18.87 2.71 -15.21
CA ALA A 131 19.68 3.83 -14.75
C ALA A 131 20.55 4.42 -15.88
N GLU A 132 21.12 3.59 -16.75
CA GLU A 132 21.86 4.04 -17.95
C GLU A 132 20.94 4.70 -18.98
N ALA A 133 19.76 4.13 -19.25
CA ALA A 133 18.76 4.74 -20.12
C ALA A 133 18.32 6.11 -19.58
N SER A 134 18.12 6.19 -18.25
CA SER A 134 17.80 7.44 -17.56
C SER A 134 18.95 8.46 -17.64
N ARG A 135 20.21 8.02 -17.50
CA ARG A 135 21.40 8.87 -17.67
C ARG A 135 21.48 9.42 -19.09
N ARG A 136 21.34 8.56 -20.11
CA ARG A 136 21.34 8.96 -21.54
C ARG A 136 20.18 9.91 -21.86
N ALA A 137 19.00 9.70 -21.27
CA ALA A 137 17.87 10.62 -21.42
C ALA A 137 18.16 11.99 -20.78
N ALA A 138 18.77 12.02 -19.58
CA ALA A 138 19.19 13.25 -18.92
C ALA A 138 20.30 13.99 -19.70
N GLU A 139 21.30 13.27 -20.23
CA GLU A 139 22.35 13.80 -21.11
C GLU A 139 21.76 14.39 -22.41
N ALA A 140 20.82 13.67 -23.05
CA ALA A 140 20.14 14.15 -24.26
C ALA A 140 19.22 15.36 -24.01
N LEU A 141 18.67 15.50 -22.80
CA LEU A 141 17.92 16.69 -22.38
C LEU A 141 18.87 17.86 -22.05
N ALA A 142 20.02 17.59 -21.43
CA ALA A 142 21.04 18.61 -21.13
C ALA A 142 21.61 19.22 -22.42
N GLY A 143 22.02 18.39 -23.40
CA GLY A 143 22.53 18.89 -24.68
C GLY A 143 21.49 19.69 -25.49
N LYS A 144 20.18 19.39 -25.32
CA LYS A 144 19.11 20.21 -25.91
C LYS A 144 18.87 21.53 -25.17
N ALA A 145 19.08 21.55 -23.86
CA ALA A 145 19.00 22.77 -23.05
C ALA A 145 20.16 23.73 -23.36
N GLU A 146 21.37 23.20 -23.55
CA GLU A 146 22.54 23.99 -23.99
C GLU A 146 22.32 24.56 -25.41
N ALA A 147 21.78 23.75 -26.33
CA ALA A 147 21.41 24.21 -27.68
C ALA A 147 20.25 25.23 -27.72
N THR A 148 19.57 25.51 -26.59
CA THR A 148 18.54 26.55 -26.49
C THR A 148 18.92 27.73 -25.58
N SER A 149 20.02 27.65 -24.81
CA SER A 149 20.49 28.77 -23.99
C SER A 149 21.16 29.90 -24.79
N ASP A 150 21.73 29.61 -25.97
CA ASP A 150 22.37 30.62 -26.83
C ASP A 150 21.38 31.54 -27.57
N ALA A 151 20.07 31.31 -27.44
CA ALA A 151 19.02 32.03 -28.17
C ALA A 151 18.23 33.06 -27.33
N GLN A 152 18.56 33.26 -26.05
CA GLN A 152 17.71 34.08 -25.17
C GLN A 152 18.47 34.89 -24.10
N GLU A 153 19.17 35.94 -24.54
CA GLU A 153 19.53 37.05 -23.66
C GLU A 153 18.26 37.80 -23.19
N THR A 154 18.08 37.86 -21.86
CA THR A 154 17.44 38.90 -20.99
C THR A 154 16.40 39.91 -21.55
N PRO A 155 15.35 40.29 -20.77
CA PRO A 155 15.55 40.73 -19.38
C PRO A 155 14.47 40.41 -18.30
N THR A 156 14.99 40.29 -17.07
CA THR A 156 14.44 40.76 -15.78
C THR A 156 13.17 40.13 -15.19
N GLY A 157 13.34 39.56 -13.98
CA GLY A 157 12.26 39.14 -13.07
C GLY A 157 12.82 38.65 -11.72
N ALA A 158 13.36 39.55 -10.90
CA ALA A 158 14.08 39.19 -9.68
C ALA A 158 13.14 38.87 -8.50
N GLN A 159 13.47 37.83 -7.70
CA GLN A 159 13.31 37.88 -6.24
C GLN A 159 14.48 37.22 -5.48
N THR A 160 14.81 37.86 -4.37
CA THR A 160 16.02 37.76 -3.55
C THR A 160 16.11 36.48 -2.71
N GLY A 161 17.34 36.15 -2.29
CA GLY A 161 17.57 35.44 -1.03
C GLY A 161 18.02 36.43 0.05
N ASP A 162 18.07 35.99 1.30
CA ASP A 162 18.81 36.71 2.35
C ASP A 162 19.36 35.70 3.37
N GLU A 163 20.54 36.01 3.92
CA GLU A 163 21.27 35.19 4.89
C GLU A 163 21.70 36.11 6.05
N GLY A 164 20.93 36.11 7.14
CA GLY A 164 21.17 37.02 8.26
C GLY A 164 20.48 36.59 9.55
N ALA A 165 21.27 36.28 10.57
CA ALA A 165 20.74 35.82 11.86
C ALA A 165 20.14 36.97 12.69
N LYS A 166 18.80 37.10 12.71
CA LYS A 166 18.08 37.86 13.76
C LYS A 166 16.61 37.46 13.91
N LYS A 167 16.20 37.27 15.17
CA LYS A 167 14.84 37.20 15.73
C LYS A 167 13.77 36.43 14.95
N GLU A 168 13.33 35.32 15.57
CA GLU A 168 12.04 34.66 15.29
C GLU A 168 10.91 35.69 15.20
N THR A 169 10.45 35.96 13.98
CA THR A 169 9.26 36.75 13.68
C THR A 169 8.17 35.76 13.21
N PRO A 170 6.89 35.94 13.58
CA PRO A 170 5.93 34.83 13.55
C PRO A 170 5.76 34.22 12.16
N ALA A 171 5.70 32.89 12.10
CA ALA A 171 5.56 32.14 10.87
C ALA A 171 4.38 32.65 10.03
N GLY A 172 4.68 33.02 8.79
CA GLY A 172 3.66 33.28 7.77
C GLY A 172 2.78 32.05 7.53
N PRO A 173 1.66 32.20 6.79
CA PRO A 173 0.72 31.10 6.55
C PRO A 173 1.45 29.89 5.98
N SER A 174 1.21 28.72 6.57
CA SER A 174 1.85 27.46 6.21
C SER A 174 1.63 27.15 4.72
N ALA A 175 2.67 27.30 3.92
CA ALA A 175 2.65 26.86 2.53
C ALA A 175 2.45 25.34 2.51
N TRP A 176 1.41 24.91 1.81
CA TRP A 176 1.22 23.52 1.42
C TRP A 176 1.86 23.32 0.07
N SER A 177 2.53 22.19 -0.12
CA SER A 177 2.99 21.70 -1.42
C SER A 177 2.18 20.49 -1.79
N TYR A 178 1.69 20.46 -3.04
CA TYR A 178 0.94 19.35 -3.61
C TYR A 178 1.71 18.76 -4.77
N GLN A 179 1.71 17.44 -4.88
CA GLN A 179 2.24 16.71 -6.02
C GLN A 179 1.19 15.72 -6.49
N LEU A 180 0.90 15.70 -7.79
CA LEU A 180 0.03 14.73 -8.44
C LEU A 180 0.84 13.97 -9.48
N GLY A 181 0.55 12.68 -9.67
CA GLY A 181 1.28 11.82 -10.60
C GLY A 181 0.35 10.92 -11.40
N LEU A 182 0.66 10.76 -12.69
CA LEU A 182 0.07 9.78 -13.59
C LEU A 182 1.21 8.96 -14.18
N SER A 183 1.16 7.64 -14.02
CA SER A 183 2.23 6.73 -14.44
C SER A 183 1.68 5.42 -15.00
N PHE A 184 2.46 4.81 -15.89
CA PHE A 184 2.31 3.41 -16.26
C PHE A 184 3.23 2.59 -15.37
N ILE A 185 2.71 1.50 -14.80
CA ILE A 185 3.51 0.53 -14.05
C ILE A 185 3.58 -0.79 -14.81
N SER A 186 4.76 -1.40 -14.83
CA SER A 186 4.98 -2.79 -15.18
C SER A 186 5.33 -3.55 -13.91
N VAL A 187 4.57 -4.61 -13.62
CA VAL A 187 4.77 -5.46 -12.44
C VAL A 187 5.24 -6.84 -12.92
N THR A 188 6.22 -7.41 -12.21
CA THR A 188 6.69 -8.79 -12.38
C THR A 188 6.80 -9.50 -11.03
N GLY A 189 6.78 -10.84 -11.04
CA GLY A 189 6.76 -11.68 -9.84
C GLY A 189 5.43 -12.43 -9.74
N ASN A 190 4.60 -12.09 -8.75
CA ASN A 190 3.29 -12.72 -8.52
C ASN A 190 2.24 -12.47 -9.61
N ALA A 191 2.47 -11.51 -10.49
CA ALA A 191 1.69 -11.24 -11.69
C ALA A 191 2.57 -10.54 -12.72
N ASN A 192 2.24 -10.73 -14.01
CA ASN A 192 2.81 -9.94 -15.10
C ASN A 192 1.72 -9.02 -15.64
N ALA A 193 1.90 -7.71 -15.45
CA ALA A 193 0.88 -6.70 -15.70
C ALA A 193 1.48 -5.39 -16.21
N VAL A 194 0.71 -4.68 -17.04
CA VAL A 194 0.96 -3.27 -17.37
C VAL A 194 -0.32 -2.50 -17.03
N THR A 195 -0.27 -1.60 -16.06
CA THR A 195 -1.47 -0.89 -15.55
C THR A 195 -1.24 0.61 -15.38
N GLY A 196 -2.33 1.37 -15.31
CA GLY A 196 -2.29 2.80 -15.03
C GLY A 196 -2.33 3.06 -13.53
N LYS A 197 -1.49 3.97 -13.04
CA LYS A 197 -1.37 4.35 -11.63
C LYS A 197 -1.49 5.86 -11.46
N VAL A 198 -2.39 6.26 -10.56
CA VAL A 198 -2.56 7.64 -10.08
C VAL A 198 -1.93 7.75 -8.69
N SER A 199 -1.17 8.81 -8.44
CA SER A 199 -0.62 9.12 -7.12
C SER A 199 -0.82 10.59 -6.74
N GLY A 200 -0.90 10.84 -5.45
CA GLY A 200 -1.04 12.18 -4.89
C GLY A 200 -0.31 12.29 -3.55
N LEU A 201 0.39 13.40 -3.37
CA LEU A 201 1.09 13.75 -2.14
C LEU A 201 0.73 15.20 -1.79
N ALA A 202 0.42 15.45 -0.52
CA ALA A 202 0.22 16.80 0.00
C ALA A 202 1.04 16.95 1.29
N SER A 203 1.94 17.91 1.33
CA SER A 203 2.77 18.18 2.49
C SER A 203 2.63 19.62 2.97
N GLY A 204 2.70 19.83 4.28
CA GLY A 204 2.59 21.14 4.88
C GLY A 204 3.35 21.21 6.20
N SER A 205 3.82 22.40 6.57
CA SER A 205 4.56 22.61 7.82
C SER A 205 4.05 23.82 8.59
N TRP A 206 3.92 23.68 9.91
CA TRP A 206 3.59 24.78 10.81
C TRP A 206 4.41 24.69 12.10
N ALA A 207 5.11 25.77 12.44
CA ALA A 207 6.03 25.82 13.58
C ALA A 207 7.02 24.63 13.60
N LYS A 208 6.85 23.67 14.53
CA LYS A 208 7.72 22.49 14.69
C LYS A 208 7.09 21.19 14.16
N TRP A 209 5.95 21.29 13.49
CA TRP A 209 5.22 20.17 12.89
C TRP A 209 5.36 20.18 11.38
N ARG A 210 5.51 18.99 10.78
CA ARG A 210 5.24 18.73 9.37
C ARG A 210 4.15 17.66 9.29
N VAL A 211 3.29 17.74 8.28
CA VAL A 211 2.39 16.65 7.92
C VAL A 211 2.57 16.32 6.45
N LYS A 212 2.55 15.02 6.14
CA LYS A 212 2.53 14.46 4.80
C LYS A 212 1.26 13.60 4.70
N PHE A 213 0.44 13.85 3.69
CA PHE A 213 -0.56 12.93 3.19
C PHE A 213 -0.03 12.35 1.89
N GLU A 214 -0.19 11.05 1.70
CA GLU A 214 0.18 10.35 0.48
C GLU A 214 -0.89 9.32 0.17
N GLY A 215 -1.26 9.18 -1.09
CA GLY A 215 -2.14 8.13 -1.54
C GLY A 215 -2.01 7.89 -3.02
N GLY A 216 -2.55 6.77 -3.48
CA GLY A 216 -2.56 6.42 -4.88
C GLY A 216 -3.23 5.07 -5.09
N GLY A 217 -3.44 4.74 -6.35
CA GLY A 217 -3.96 3.43 -6.72
C GLY A 217 -3.63 3.13 -8.17
N ALA A 218 -3.49 1.84 -8.46
CA ALA A 218 -3.38 1.33 -9.81
C ALA A 218 -4.61 0.50 -10.16
N TYR A 219 -5.01 0.60 -11.43
CA TYR A 219 -6.08 -0.18 -12.01
C TYR A 219 -5.68 -0.65 -13.40
N GLY A 220 -5.88 -1.93 -13.66
CA GLY A 220 -5.72 -2.52 -14.98
C GLY A 220 -5.80 -4.03 -14.96
N GLN A 221 -5.51 -4.65 -16.10
CA GLN A 221 -5.51 -6.10 -16.27
C GLN A 221 -4.10 -6.63 -15.99
N ALA A 222 -4.04 -7.69 -15.17
CA ALA A 222 -2.85 -8.46 -14.87
C ALA A 222 -3.06 -9.90 -15.33
N THR A 223 -1.99 -10.58 -15.73
CA THR A 223 -2.03 -12.01 -16.01
C THR A 223 -1.23 -12.76 -14.95
N ASN A 224 -1.77 -13.89 -14.48
CA ASN A 224 -1.07 -14.81 -13.59
C ASN A 224 -0.58 -16.09 -14.32
N GLY A 225 -0.43 -16.01 -15.64
CA GLY A 225 -0.07 -17.14 -16.52
C GLY A 225 -1.24 -18.04 -16.95
N LEU A 226 -2.38 -18.02 -16.24
CA LEU A 226 -3.55 -18.87 -16.55
C LEU A 226 -4.86 -18.08 -16.70
N SER A 227 -4.96 -16.87 -16.15
CA SER A 227 -6.16 -16.06 -16.19
C SER A 227 -5.83 -14.56 -16.16
N GLU A 228 -6.73 -13.79 -16.75
CA GLU A 228 -6.77 -12.34 -16.62
C GLU A 228 -7.43 -11.97 -15.30
N VAL A 229 -6.77 -11.08 -14.54
CA VAL A 229 -7.15 -10.66 -13.19
C VAL A 229 -7.14 -9.13 -13.15
N THR A 230 -8.21 -8.52 -12.65
CA THR A 230 -8.24 -7.08 -12.37
C THR A 230 -7.27 -6.77 -11.22
N ALA A 231 -6.14 -6.17 -11.55
CA ALA A 231 -5.21 -5.64 -10.56
C ALA A 231 -5.73 -4.30 -10.05
N LEU A 232 -6.57 -4.36 -9.02
CA LEU A 232 -6.88 -3.22 -8.16
C LEU A 232 -5.88 -3.20 -7.01
N ASN A 233 -5.14 -2.10 -6.88
CA ASN A 233 -4.43 -1.76 -5.66
C ASN A 233 -4.64 -0.29 -5.30
N GLY A 234 -4.55 0.01 -4.01
CA GLY A 234 -4.78 1.35 -3.49
C GLY A 234 -4.10 1.53 -2.14
N ASN A 235 -3.67 2.75 -1.84
CA ASN A 235 -3.20 3.15 -0.53
C ASN A 235 -3.58 4.61 -0.23
N LEU A 236 -3.73 4.90 1.06
CA LEU A 236 -3.87 6.24 1.60
C LEU A 236 -3.23 6.26 2.98
N SER A 237 -2.31 7.19 3.22
CA SER A 237 -1.57 7.34 4.46
C SER A 237 -1.45 8.80 4.87
N ALA A 238 -1.31 9.01 6.17
CA ALA A 238 -1.04 10.29 6.80
C ALA A 238 0.12 10.12 7.80
N ARG A 239 1.08 11.02 7.75
CA ARG A 239 2.21 11.09 8.67
C ARG A 239 2.30 12.47 9.29
N GLY A 240 2.43 12.52 10.60
CA GLY A 240 2.75 13.73 11.36
C GLY A 240 4.12 13.63 12.00
N ASP A 241 5.00 14.56 11.67
CA ASP A 241 6.37 14.68 12.19
C ASP A 241 6.48 15.88 13.13
N ARG A 242 7.03 15.68 14.33
CA ARG A 242 7.37 16.73 15.29
C ARG A 242 8.88 16.79 15.50
N ARG A 243 9.50 17.88 15.05
CA ARG A 243 10.95 18.09 15.23
C ARG A 243 11.27 18.38 16.70
N LEU A 244 12.07 17.53 17.32
CA LEU A 244 12.56 17.72 18.69
C LEU A 244 13.84 18.55 18.73
N GLY A 245 14.70 18.42 17.72
CA GLY A 245 15.95 19.16 17.59
C GLY A 245 16.52 19.11 16.17
N PRO A 246 17.81 19.45 15.97
CA PRO A 246 18.42 19.44 14.65
C PRO A 246 18.38 18.06 13.98
N LYS A 247 18.69 17.00 14.72
CA LYS A 247 18.80 15.62 14.20
C LYS A 247 17.60 14.72 14.47
N PHE A 248 16.80 15.00 15.50
CA PHE A 248 15.74 14.09 15.98
C PHE A 248 14.34 14.64 15.71
N THR A 249 13.49 13.76 15.18
CA THR A 249 12.06 13.99 14.93
C THR A 249 11.27 12.80 15.47
N VAL A 250 10.19 13.04 16.21
CA VAL A 250 9.20 12.00 16.55
C VAL A 250 8.16 12.00 15.44
N TYR A 251 7.71 10.84 14.99
CA TYR A 251 6.62 10.74 14.01
C TYR A 251 5.51 9.80 14.46
N LEU A 252 4.35 10.01 13.89
CA LEU A 252 3.23 9.08 13.90
C LEU A 252 2.70 8.97 12.46
N THR A 253 2.73 7.76 11.92
CA THR A 253 2.16 7.42 10.62
C THR A 253 0.95 6.53 10.82
N GLY A 254 -0.07 6.65 9.97
CA GLY A 254 -1.15 5.68 9.87
C GLY A 254 -1.74 5.68 8.47
N GLY A 255 -2.35 4.58 8.08
CA GLY A 255 -2.89 4.45 6.72
C GLY A 255 -3.77 3.22 6.53
N LEU A 256 -4.28 3.14 5.32
CA LEU A 256 -5.10 2.05 4.79
C LEU A 256 -4.62 1.69 3.38
N ALA A 257 -4.69 0.42 3.01
CA ALA A 257 -4.31 -0.10 1.70
C ALA A 257 -5.17 -1.29 1.28
N THR A 258 -5.18 -1.58 -0.01
CA THR A 258 -5.82 -2.74 -0.64
C THR A 258 -4.94 -3.23 -1.79
N ASP A 259 -4.84 -4.55 -1.98
CA ASP A 259 -4.04 -5.20 -3.01
C ASP A 259 -4.68 -6.56 -3.35
N HIS A 260 -5.60 -6.57 -4.31
CA HIS A 260 -6.37 -7.75 -4.69
C HIS A 260 -5.46 -8.87 -5.26
N VAL A 261 -4.31 -8.51 -5.86
CA VAL A 261 -3.33 -9.45 -6.41
C VAL A 261 -2.58 -10.19 -5.27
N ALA A 262 -2.33 -9.48 -4.16
CA ALA A 262 -1.82 -10.05 -2.91
C ALA A 262 -2.91 -10.67 -2.01
N SER A 263 -4.19 -10.67 -2.43
CA SER A 263 -5.34 -11.12 -1.63
C SER A 263 -5.54 -10.34 -0.32
N ILE A 264 -5.22 -9.04 -0.35
CA ILE A 264 -5.44 -8.09 0.74
C ILE A 264 -6.66 -7.23 0.38
N GLU A 265 -7.78 -7.47 1.05
CA GLU A 265 -9.02 -6.72 0.85
C GLU A 265 -8.89 -5.32 1.47
N LEU A 266 -8.55 -5.29 2.77
CA LEU A 266 -8.28 -4.09 3.51
C LEU A 266 -7.17 -4.33 4.53
N GLN A 267 -6.06 -3.63 4.35
CA GLN A 267 -5.02 -3.45 5.36
C GLN A 267 -5.20 -2.09 6.01
N TYR A 268 -5.11 -2.00 7.34
CA TYR A 268 -4.91 -0.73 8.03
C TYR A 268 -3.77 -0.83 9.03
N PHE A 269 -3.03 0.27 9.19
CA PHE A 269 -1.82 0.30 10.02
C PHE A 269 -1.64 1.60 10.78
N GLY A 270 -0.89 1.51 11.89
CA GLY A 270 -0.45 2.62 12.72
C GLY A 270 0.97 2.40 13.20
N GLU A 271 1.78 3.46 13.18
CA GLU A 271 3.21 3.39 13.43
C GLU A 271 3.72 4.67 14.11
N PRO A 272 3.91 4.67 15.44
CA PRO A 272 4.77 5.62 16.12
C PRO A 272 6.25 5.31 15.84
N GLY A 273 7.09 6.34 15.80
CA GLY A 273 8.53 6.16 15.66
C GLY A 273 9.38 7.41 15.87
N LEU A 274 10.68 7.23 15.67
CA LEU A 274 11.74 8.22 15.75
C LEU A 274 12.51 8.26 14.43
N SER A 275 12.71 9.45 13.89
CA SER A 275 13.56 9.71 12.73
C SER A 275 14.84 10.41 13.16
N LEU A 276 15.97 9.86 12.71
CA LEU A 276 17.31 10.41 12.85
C LEU A 276 17.80 10.92 11.49
N LEU A 277 17.98 12.24 11.39
CA LEU A 277 18.66 12.88 10.27
C LEU A 277 20.17 12.83 10.51
N TRP A 278 20.89 12.09 9.67
CA TRP A 278 22.35 11.95 9.74
C TRP A 278 23.04 13.20 9.20
N TRP A 279 22.65 13.62 7.99
CA TRP A 279 23.10 14.85 7.34
C TRP A 279 22.03 15.41 6.40
N GLU A 280 22.12 16.72 6.15
CA GLU A 280 21.33 17.49 5.19
C GLU A 280 22.25 18.58 4.62
N GLU A 281 22.77 18.34 3.41
CA GLU A 281 23.67 19.25 2.70
C GLU A 281 22.84 20.18 1.80
N LYS A 282 23.07 21.49 1.91
CA LYS A 282 22.36 22.52 1.14
C LYS A 282 23.33 23.23 0.22
N GLU A 283 22.93 23.36 -1.03
CA GLU A 283 23.68 24.07 -2.05
C GLU A 283 22.79 25.17 -2.65
N ALA A 284 23.13 26.42 -2.34
CA ALA A 284 22.33 27.61 -2.67
C ALA A 284 20.85 27.48 -2.29
N LYS A 285 19.96 27.20 -3.25
CA LYS A 285 18.50 27.14 -3.08
C LYS A 285 17.91 25.72 -2.98
N PHE A 286 18.73 24.66 -2.97
CA PHE A 286 18.24 23.27 -2.93
C PHE A 286 19.03 22.39 -1.93
N VAL A 287 18.42 21.30 -1.48
CA VAL A 287 19.12 20.24 -0.73
C VAL A 287 19.86 19.37 -1.74
N ARG A 288 21.20 19.33 -1.66
CA ARG A 288 22.06 18.52 -2.52
C ARG A 288 22.00 17.05 -2.11
N SER A 289 22.27 16.76 -0.83
CA SER A 289 22.24 15.40 -0.30
C SER A 289 21.57 15.35 1.07
N SER A 290 20.87 14.26 1.39
CA SER A 290 20.36 14.02 2.74
C SER A 290 20.19 12.54 3.02
N LEU A 291 20.50 12.11 4.25
CA LEU A 291 20.23 10.76 4.72
C LEU A 291 19.45 10.80 6.05
N GLN A 292 18.31 10.12 6.07
CA GLN A 292 17.48 9.92 7.26
C GLN A 292 17.28 8.42 7.51
N THR A 293 17.27 8.03 8.78
CA THR A 293 16.85 6.70 9.23
C THR A 293 15.63 6.83 10.13
N ASP A 294 14.62 6.00 9.89
CA ASP A 294 13.42 5.87 10.69
C ASP A 294 13.47 4.57 11.49
N LEU A 295 13.20 4.66 12.79
CA LEU A 295 12.98 3.54 13.70
C LEU A 295 11.54 3.63 14.22
N GLY A 296 10.72 2.64 13.94
CA GLY A 296 9.30 2.64 14.29
C GLY A 296 8.81 1.31 14.84
N PHE A 297 7.54 1.27 15.24
CA PHE A 297 6.84 0.02 15.56
C PHE A 297 5.50 0.01 14.84
N ARG A 298 5.37 -0.82 13.80
CA ARG A 298 4.16 -0.90 12.97
C ARG A 298 3.22 -1.96 13.54
N LEU A 299 2.01 -1.50 13.87
CA LEU A 299 0.84 -2.32 14.11
C LEU A 299 0.05 -2.37 12.80
N THR A 300 -0.32 -3.55 12.32
CA THR A 300 -1.10 -3.70 11.08
C THR A 300 -2.13 -4.80 11.26
N ARG A 301 -3.35 -4.59 10.75
CA ARG A 301 -4.33 -5.66 10.55
C ARG A 301 -4.67 -5.75 9.07
N GLU A 302 -4.64 -6.97 8.55
CA GLU A 302 -4.98 -7.33 7.18
C GLU A 302 -6.24 -8.19 7.20
N SER A 303 -7.31 -7.70 6.59
CA SER A 303 -8.40 -8.57 6.16
C SER A 303 -8.09 -9.07 4.76
N ARG A 304 -8.24 -10.38 4.55
CA ARG A 304 -7.69 -11.09 3.40
C ARG A 304 -8.79 -11.86 2.68
N PHE A 305 -8.89 -11.66 1.37
CA PHE A 305 -9.83 -12.40 0.53
C PHE A 305 -9.12 -12.78 -0.77
N GLN A 306 -9.17 -14.06 -1.12
CA GLN A 306 -8.60 -14.56 -2.37
C GLN A 306 -9.68 -14.56 -3.43
N TYR A 307 -9.57 -13.66 -4.41
CA TYR A 307 -10.51 -13.58 -5.53
C TYR A 307 -10.28 -14.64 -6.61
N PHE A 308 -9.03 -15.11 -6.79
CA PHE A 308 -8.64 -15.95 -7.94
C PHE A 308 -7.61 -17.02 -7.53
N PRO A 309 -7.59 -18.21 -8.16
CA PRO A 309 -8.52 -18.65 -9.21
C PRO A 309 -9.90 -19.05 -8.65
N VAL A 310 -9.97 -19.45 -7.38
CA VAL A 310 -11.22 -19.79 -6.68
C VAL A 310 -11.46 -18.74 -5.59
N PRO A 311 -12.63 -18.06 -5.57
CA PRO A 311 -13.03 -17.19 -4.48
C PRO A 311 -13.03 -17.93 -3.13
N ARG A 312 -12.17 -17.51 -2.19
CA ARG A 312 -12.19 -18.00 -0.81
C ARG A 312 -11.85 -16.91 0.19
N ASP A 313 -12.51 -16.98 1.33
CA ASP A 313 -12.13 -16.20 2.50
C ASP A 313 -10.79 -16.70 3.05
N LEU A 314 -9.98 -15.80 3.60
CA LEU A 314 -8.69 -16.12 4.22
C LEU A 314 -8.66 -15.49 5.62
N ASP A 315 -8.07 -16.19 6.59
CA ASP A 315 -8.01 -15.67 7.96
C ASP A 315 -7.43 -14.24 8.02
N ASP A 316 -8.02 -13.35 8.82
CA ASP A 316 -7.40 -12.05 9.13
C ASP A 316 -5.98 -12.26 9.69
N LYS A 317 -5.03 -11.38 9.33
CA LYS A 317 -3.67 -11.37 9.89
C LYS A 317 -3.39 -10.08 10.65
N ASP A 318 -3.11 -10.19 11.94
CA ASP A 318 -2.49 -9.12 12.72
C ASP A 318 -0.95 -9.24 12.62
N ILE A 319 -0.27 -8.13 12.38
CA ILE A 319 1.19 -8.05 12.20
C ILE A 319 1.75 -7.01 13.17
N TYR A 320 2.79 -7.40 13.89
CA TYR A 320 3.49 -6.59 14.89
C TYR A 320 4.96 -6.58 14.52
N ALA A 321 5.44 -5.49 13.93
CA ALA A 321 6.80 -5.42 13.40
C ALA A 321 7.55 -4.18 13.89
N PRO A 322 8.75 -4.28 14.49
CA PRO A 322 9.65 -3.14 14.53
C PRO A 322 10.00 -2.78 13.08
N ARG A 323 10.14 -1.49 12.81
CA ARG A 323 10.47 -0.98 11.48
C ARG A 323 11.83 -0.32 11.54
N LEU A 324 12.68 -0.68 10.59
CA LEU A 324 13.83 0.11 10.20
C LEU A 324 13.61 0.58 8.76
N ALA A 325 13.66 1.89 8.53
CA ALA A 325 13.66 2.43 7.17
C ALA A 325 14.76 3.47 6.97
N LEU A 326 15.21 3.60 5.74
CA LEU A 326 16.26 4.50 5.27
C LEU A 326 15.66 5.34 4.14
N SER A 327 15.84 6.66 4.20
CA SER A 327 15.50 7.57 3.11
C SER A 327 16.76 8.36 2.75
N PHE A 328 17.28 8.09 1.56
CA PHE A 328 18.39 8.81 0.96
C PHE A 328 17.87 9.65 -0.20
N ARG A 329 18.36 10.89 -0.31
CA ARG A 329 18.00 11.78 -1.42
C ARG A 329 19.25 12.50 -1.92
N TYR A 330 19.42 12.52 -3.24
CA TYR A 330 20.52 13.16 -3.94
C TYR A 330 20.03 13.95 -5.15
N ALA A 331 20.22 15.26 -5.15
CA ALA A 331 19.97 16.12 -6.30
C ALA A 331 21.15 16.03 -7.27
N LEU A 332 20.96 15.31 -8.37
CA LEU A 332 21.92 15.24 -9.49
C LEU A 332 22.10 16.62 -10.14
N THR A 333 21.01 17.36 -10.27
CA THR A 333 20.98 18.77 -10.67
C THR A 333 19.88 19.51 -9.91
N ARG A 334 19.72 20.83 -10.14
CA ARG A 334 18.58 21.60 -9.61
C ARG A 334 17.21 21.09 -10.07
N ARG A 335 17.16 20.34 -11.19
CA ARG A 335 15.93 19.80 -11.79
C ARG A 335 15.82 18.28 -11.71
N ALA A 336 16.93 17.56 -11.49
CA ALA A 336 16.96 16.10 -11.40
C ALA A 336 17.29 15.65 -9.99
N VAL A 337 16.36 14.93 -9.35
CA VAL A 337 16.48 14.41 -7.99
C VAL A 337 16.33 12.89 -8.01
N PHE A 338 17.31 12.20 -7.45
CA PHE A 338 17.27 10.79 -7.10
C PHE A 338 16.87 10.63 -5.63
N THR A 339 16.03 9.66 -5.33
CA THR A 339 15.62 9.26 -3.99
C THR A 339 15.68 7.74 -3.90
N GLU A 340 16.22 7.20 -2.82
CA GLU A 340 16.18 5.78 -2.49
C GLU A 340 15.53 5.62 -1.12
N GLU A 341 14.42 4.87 -1.07
CA GLU A 341 13.76 4.51 0.18
C GLU A 341 13.82 3.00 0.40
N ALA A 342 14.43 2.56 1.50
CA ALA A 342 14.48 1.16 1.91
C ALA A 342 13.76 0.96 3.25
N GLU A 343 13.01 -0.12 3.40
CA GLU A 343 12.23 -0.47 4.59
C GLU A 343 12.38 -1.96 4.88
N ILE A 344 12.55 -2.32 6.16
CA ILE A 344 12.46 -3.70 6.63
C ILE A 344 11.55 -3.79 7.87
N LEU A 345 10.71 -4.81 7.85
CA LEU A 345 9.63 -5.11 8.80
C LEU A 345 9.63 -6.62 9.10
N PRO A 346 10.48 -7.10 10.02
CA PRO A 346 10.35 -8.45 10.56
C PRO A 346 9.12 -8.54 11.45
N ASP A 347 8.22 -9.49 11.18
CA ASP A 347 7.09 -9.79 12.06
C ASP A 347 7.57 -10.53 13.32
N ILE A 348 7.16 -10.06 14.50
CA ILE A 348 7.54 -10.64 15.80
C ILE A 348 6.73 -11.92 16.09
N VAL A 349 5.50 -12.00 15.58
CA VAL A 349 4.60 -13.14 15.84
C VAL A 349 4.92 -14.27 14.88
N ASP A 350 5.12 -13.94 13.61
CA ASP A 350 5.49 -14.88 12.56
C ASP A 350 6.93 -14.59 12.09
N THR A 351 7.91 -15.17 12.78
CA THR A 351 9.35 -14.89 12.56
C THR A 351 9.86 -15.24 11.16
N LYS A 352 9.08 -15.96 10.34
CA LYS A 352 9.37 -16.23 8.92
C LYS A 352 8.92 -15.08 8.01
N ASN A 353 7.93 -14.29 8.44
CA ASN A 353 7.36 -13.17 7.70
C ASN A 353 8.22 -11.90 7.86
N VAL A 354 9.41 -11.90 7.25
CA VAL A 354 10.19 -10.68 7.06
C VAL A 354 9.73 -10.00 5.77
N ARG A 355 9.27 -8.75 5.87
CA ARG A 355 8.94 -7.92 4.71
C ARG A 355 10.03 -6.88 4.50
N ALA A 356 10.51 -6.75 3.27
CA ALA A 356 11.47 -5.73 2.88
C ALA A 356 11.01 -5.02 1.60
N THR A 357 11.19 -3.70 1.52
CA THR A 357 10.90 -2.91 0.32
C THR A 357 12.08 -1.98 0.04
N SER A 358 12.52 -1.91 -1.20
CA SER A 358 13.40 -0.85 -1.71
C SER A 358 12.68 -0.14 -2.85
N THR A 359 12.79 1.18 -2.92
CA THR A 359 12.18 2.03 -3.96
C THR A 359 13.16 3.10 -4.38
N SER A 360 13.77 2.91 -5.55
CA SER A 360 14.55 3.92 -6.26
C SER A 360 13.61 4.80 -7.07
N THR A 361 13.76 6.13 -6.99
CA THR A 361 12.98 7.09 -7.76
C THR A 361 13.88 8.16 -8.34
N LEU A 362 13.76 8.43 -9.64
CA LEU A 362 14.36 9.55 -10.33
C LEU A 362 13.27 10.47 -10.87
N THR A 363 13.24 11.71 -10.39
CA THR A 363 12.36 12.77 -10.89
C THR A 363 13.17 13.85 -11.60
N ALA A 364 12.80 14.17 -12.84
CA ALA A 364 13.41 15.21 -13.65
C ALA A 364 12.37 16.25 -14.06
N GLN A 365 12.48 17.48 -13.56
CA GLN A 365 11.64 18.61 -13.94
C GLN A 365 11.97 19.05 -15.38
N ILE A 366 10.96 19.07 -16.25
CA ILE A 366 11.08 19.61 -17.61
C ILE A 366 10.88 21.12 -17.55
N VAL A 367 9.81 21.55 -16.88
CA VAL A 367 9.45 22.94 -16.64
C VAL A 367 9.07 23.11 -15.17
N GLU A 368 8.88 24.35 -14.73
CA GLU A 368 8.38 24.62 -13.37
C GLU A 368 7.00 23.96 -13.17
N GLY A 369 6.86 23.24 -12.06
CA GLY A 369 5.63 22.50 -11.74
C GLY A 369 5.35 21.24 -12.58
N VAL A 370 6.20 20.83 -13.54
CA VAL A 370 6.01 19.57 -14.31
C VAL A 370 7.31 18.81 -14.52
N GLY A 371 7.34 17.53 -14.13
CA GLY A 371 8.48 16.64 -14.33
C GLY A 371 8.08 15.23 -14.77
N ILE A 372 9.06 14.51 -15.32
CA ILE A 372 8.98 13.06 -15.52
C ILE A 372 9.46 12.38 -14.25
N THR A 373 8.81 11.30 -13.86
CA THR A 373 9.25 10.42 -12.77
C THR A 373 9.39 9.00 -13.28
N VAL A 374 10.52 8.37 -12.99
CA VAL A 374 10.76 6.93 -13.16
C VAL A 374 11.05 6.36 -11.78
N SER A 375 10.38 5.27 -11.39
CA SER A 375 10.66 4.59 -10.11
C SER A 375 10.75 3.09 -10.30
N PHE A 376 11.68 2.45 -9.62
CA PHE A 376 11.81 1.00 -9.55
C PHE A 376 11.70 0.57 -8.10
N LYS A 377 10.77 -0.36 -7.83
CA LYS A 377 10.48 -0.86 -6.50
C LYS A 377 10.64 -2.38 -6.47
N VAL A 378 11.31 -2.88 -5.44
CA VAL A 378 11.45 -4.30 -5.14
C VAL A 378 10.76 -4.56 -3.80
N ARG A 379 9.81 -5.50 -3.76
CA ARG A 379 9.11 -5.94 -2.54
C ARG A 379 9.44 -7.40 -2.29
N HIS A 380 9.98 -7.71 -1.12
CA HIS A 380 10.24 -9.07 -0.65
C HIS A 380 9.36 -9.40 0.56
N ILE A 381 8.84 -10.63 0.59
CA ILE A 381 8.00 -11.20 1.65
C ILE A 381 8.52 -12.61 1.94
N GLY A 382 9.13 -12.82 3.11
CA GLY A 382 9.75 -14.10 3.50
C GLY A 382 8.77 -15.25 3.73
N ALA A 383 7.50 -14.94 4.02
CA ALA A 383 6.40 -15.90 4.12
C ALA A 383 5.25 -15.47 3.18
N PRO A 384 5.39 -15.68 1.86
CA PRO A 384 4.33 -15.36 0.91
C PRO A 384 3.14 -16.32 1.09
N ALA A 385 1.97 -15.94 0.57
CA ALA A 385 0.81 -16.84 0.56
C ALA A 385 1.06 -18.08 -0.33
N GLU A 386 0.28 -19.13 -0.13
CA GLU A 386 0.37 -20.36 -0.92
C GLU A 386 0.26 -20.07 -2.43
N GLY A 387 1.20 -20.60 -3.22
CA GLY A 387 1.27 -20.35 -4.67
C GLY A 387 1.81 -18.96 -5.06
N LYS A 388 2.40 -18.19 -4.15
CA LYS A 388 2.99 -16.87 -4.41
C LYS A 388 4.52 -16.88 -4.29
N VAL A 389 5.16 -16.11 -5.17
CA VAL A 389 6.61 -15.86 -5.21
C VAL A 389 6.99 -14.88 -4.10
N PRO A 390 8.13 -15.05 -3.40
CA PRO A 390 8.52 -14.17 -2.29
C PRO A 390 8.99 -12.78 -2.70
N THR A 391 9.28 -12.53 -3.99
CA THR A 391 9.78 -11.23 -4.48
C THR A 391 8.97 -10.75 -5.68
N ASP A 392 8.47 -9.51 -5.60
CA ASP A 392 7.84 -8.76 -6.69
C ASP A 392 8.71 -7.56 -7.08
N THR A 393 8.63 -7.14 -8.35
CA THR A 393 9.18 -5.84 -8.79
C THR A 393 8.14 -5.01 -9.52
N GLU A 394 8.23 -3.68 -9.38
CA GLU A 394 7.34 -2.68 -9.97
C GLU A 394 8.21 -1.59 -10.61
N LEU A 395 8.20 -1.48 -11.93
CA LEU A 395 8.81 -0.38 -12.69
C LEU A 395 7.71 0.61 -13.10
N ALA A 396 7.80 1.85 -12.65
CA ALA A 396 6.90 2.93 -13.04
C ALA A 396 7.61 3.97 -13.91
N ALA A 397 6.91 4.48 -14.92
CA ALA A 397 7.30 5.67 -15.66
C ALA A 397 6.09 6.58 -15.87
N GLY A 398 6.23 7.88 -15.63
CA GLY A 398 5.09 8.79 -15.65
C GLY A 398 5.45 10.28 -15.59
N VAL A 399 4.41 11.09 -15.52
CA VAL A 399 4.47 12.55 -15.37
C VAL A 399 3.94 12.92 -14.00
N SER A 400 4.60 13.88 -13.36
CA SER A 400 4.21 14.46 -12.08
C SER A 400 4.12 15.98 -12.16
N TRP A 401 3.05 16.53 -11.58
CA TRP A 401 2.81 17.95 -11.42
C TRP A 401 3.04 18.36 -9.97
N THR A 402 3.61 19.55 -9.75
CA THR A 402 3.85 20.11 -8.41
C THR A 402 3.25 21.51 -8.32
N PHE A 403 2.56 21.80 -7.22
CA PHE A 403 1.84 23.05 -6.92
C PHE A 403 2.15 23.54 -5.49
#